data_AF-A0A427XQB4-F1
#
_entry.id   AF-A0A427XQB4-F1
#
_cell.length_a   1.000
_cell.length_b   1.000
_cell.length_c   1.000
_cell.angle_alpha   90.00
_cell.angle_beta   90.00
_cell.angle_gamma   90.00
#
_symmetry.space_group_name_H-M   'P 1'
#
loop_
_entity.id
_entity.type
_entity.pdbx_description
1 polymer ?
#
loop_
_entity_poly.entity_id
_entity_poly.type
_entity_poly.pdbx_seq_one_letter_code
_entity_poly.pdbx_strand_id
1 'polypeptide(L)'
;MFRIIRALVLVVALVAILVASSPTPVLTNARAIQEGKPLLRPRAVPQCFPGANGCAAARDMRAQRAARLAADPFILHRLRGESLASLFGKRDVSGFSNTCAEVDLEHSTGTGPVLVAMCQTDAGESTQTSLGLSSILMAHDDGKLLCVPEDKIYQHMSIAKKCADCAMSGSVISCLCLGSTGFVVDTYVDLNTCVGNSNGQLK
;
A
#
# COMPACT_ATOMS: atom_id res chain seq x y z
N MET A 1 21.11 35.53 54.39
CA MET A 1 20.02 35.69 53.40
C MET A 1 20.52 35.87 51.95
N PHE A 2 21.51 36.73 51.68
CA PHE A 2 22.00 37.00 50.30
C PHE A 2 22.63 35.83 49.53
N ARG A 3 23.18 34.81 50.20
CA ARG A 3 23.82 33.66 49.51
C ARG A 3 22.84 32.68 48.88
N ILE A 4 21.63 32.58 49.42
CA ILE A 4 20.59 31.65 48.92
C ILE A 4 19.98 32.18 47.62
N ILE A 5 19.81 33.51 47.51
CA ILE A 5 19.23 34.14 46.32
C ILE A 5 20.15 33.98 45.09
N ARG A 6 21.48 34.09 45.27
CA ARG A 6 22.43 33.89 44.17
C ARG A 6 22.42 32.45 43.63
N ALA A 7 22.30 31.45 44.51
CA ALA A 7 22.21 30.06 44.08
C ALA A 7 20.93 29.78 43.30
N LEU A 8 19.79 30.34 43.73
CA LEU A 8 18.50 30.15 43.05
C LEU A 8 18.49 30.77 41.64
N VAL A 9 19.06 31.96 41.47
CA VAL A 9 19.15 32.63 40.16
C VAL A 9 20.03 31.83 39.18
N LEU A 10 21.12 31.23 39.68
CA LEU A 10 22.03 30.42 38.85
C LEU A 10 21.38 29.10 38.41
N VAL A 11 20.60 28.46 39.28
CA VAL A 11 19.85 27.23 38.94
C VAL A 11 18.75 27.53 37.92
N VAL A 12 18.00 28.61 38.08
CA VAL A 12 16.94 29.00 37.13
C VAL A 12 17.54 29.34 35.75
N ALA A 13 18.69 30.03 35.70
CA ALA A 13 19.39 30.30 34.46
C ALA A 13 19.91 29.02 33.77
N LEU A 14 20.44 28.07 34.53
CA LEU A 14 20.90 26.78 34.00
C LEU A 14 19.76 25.92 33.44
N VAL A 15 18.59 25.90 34.11
CA VAL A 15 17.41 25.18 33.63
C VAL A 15 16.87 25.82 32.34
N ALA A 16 16.87 27.16 32.24
CA ALA A 16 16.45 27.85 31.01
C ALA A 16 17.37 27.54 29.82
N ILE A 17 18.67 27.40 30.04
CA ILE A 17 19.64 27.05 28.98
C ILE A 17 19.45 25.60 28.52
N LEU A 18 19.14 24.67 29.43
CA LEU A 18 18.90 23.25 29.10
C LEU A 18 17.62 23.01 28.28
N VAL A 19 16.58 23.85 28.45
CA VAL A 19 15.32 23.71 27.69
C VAL A 19 15.44 24.24 26.26
N ALA A 20 16.35 25.18 25.99
CA ALA A 20 16.53 25.77 24.66
C ALA A 20 17.30 24.88 23.67
N SER A 21 17.91 23.78 24.13
CA SER A 21 18.72 22.88 23.30
C SER A 21 18.03 21.55 22.96
N SER A 22 16.69 21.49 23.00
CA SER A 22 16.00 20.32 22.43
C SER A 22 16.11 20.38 20.91
N PRO A 23 16.71 19.37 20.25
CA PRO A 23 16.75 19.33 18.79
C PRO A 23 15.31 19.37 18.28
N THR A 24 15.01 20.35 17.41
CA THR A 24 13.71 20.43 16.76
C THR A 24 13.43 19.07 16.12
N PRO A 25 12.32 18.38 16.47
CA PRO A 25 11.99 17.13 15.84
C PRO A 25 11.87 17.39 14.35
N VAL A 26 12.73 16.73 13.57
CA VAL A 26 12.67 16.79 12.11
C VAL A 26 11.27 16.28 11.73
N LEU A 27 10.45 17.18 11.19
CA LEU A 27 9.09 16.85 10.77
C LEU A 27 9.22 15.78 9.66
N THR A 28 8.90 14.54 10.00
CA THR A 28 8.87 13.46 9.02
C THR A 28 7.70 13.70 8.06
N ASN A 29 7.84 13.28 6.80
CA ASN A 29 6.79 13.45 5.79
C ASN A 29 5.44 12.85 6.24
N ALA A 30 5.46 11.80 7.06
CA ALA A 30 4.26 11.19 7.62
C ALA A 30 3.45 12.17 8.51
N ARG A 31 4.12 13.00 9.32
CA ARG A 31 3.47 13.98 10.19
C ARG A 31 3.00 15.22 9.43
N ALA A 32 3.73 15.64 8.40
CA ALA A 32 3.31 16.73 7.53
C ALA A 32 1.99 16.43 6.79
N ILE A 33 1.78 15.18 6.39
CA ILE A 33 0.52 14.71 5.76
C ILE A 33 -0.65 14.79 6.74
N GLN A 34 -0.46 14.33 7.99
CA GLN A 34 -1.50 14.40 9.02
C GLN A 34 -1.88 15.85 9.39
N GLU A 35 -0.93 16.77 9.31
CA GLU A 35 -1.14 18.18 9.63
C GLU A 35 -1.60 19.03 8.43
N GLY A 36 -1.85 18.42 7.26
CA GLY A 36 -2.28 19.13 6.04
C GLY A 36 -1.25 20.14 5.52
N LYS A 37 0.02 19.99 5.90
CA LYS A 37 1.09 20.91 5.52
C LYS A 37 1.76 20.46 4.21
N PRO A 38 2.18 21.40 3.35
CA PRO A 38 2.89 21.07 2.13
C PRO A 38 4.21 20.35 2.48
N LEU A 39 4.46 19.23 1.79
CA LEU A 39 5.70 18.48 1.95
C LEU A 39 6.89 19.38 1.59
N LEU A 40 7.90 19.41 2.46
CA LEU A 40 9.17 20.06 2.15
C LEU A 40 9.72 19.40 0.89
N ARG A 41 9.92 20.20 -0.18
CA ARG A 41 10.46 19.70 -1.44
C ARG A 41 11.71 18.87 -1.16
N PRO A 42 11.87 17.68 -1.77
CA PRO A 42 13.07 16.89 -1.60
C PRO A 42 14.28 17.77 -1.89
N ARG A 43 15.25 17.76 -0.96
CA ARG A 43 16.54 18.45 -1.13
C ARG A 43 17.02 18.14 -2.54
N ALA A 44 17.17 19.18 -3.36
CA ALA A 44 17.67 19.05 -4.72
C ALA A 44 18.94 18.20 -4.66
N VAL A 45 18.95 17.11 -5.43
CA VAL A 45 20.11 16.23 -5.56
C VAL A 45 21.29 17.14 -5.91
N PRO A 46 22.42 17.08 -5.16
CA PRO A 46 23.55 17.95 -5.43
C PRO A 46 23.95 17.78 -6.90
N GLN A 47 23.92 18.89 -7.65
CA GLN A 47 24.35 18.90 -9.04
C GLN A 47 25.81 18.49 -9.07
N CYS A 48 26.08 17.34 -9.67
CA CYS A 48 27.44 16.85 -9.86
C CYS A 48 28.17 17.77 -10.84
N PHE A 49 29.10 18.58 -10.34
CA PHE A 49 30.02 19.34 -11.18
C PHE A 49 31.09 18.39 -11.76
N PRO A 50 31.39 18.49 -13.07
CA PRO A 50 32.42 17.66 -13.70
C PRO A 50 33.80 18.04 -13.13
N GLY A 51 34.41 17.13 -12.35
CA GLY A 51 35.78 17.30 -11.84
C GLY A 51 36.10 16.65 -10.49
N ALA A 52 35.09 16.24 -9.71
CA ALA A 52 35.31 15.59 -8.42
C ALA A 52 35.08 14.06 -8.50
N ASN A 53 35.98 13.29 -7.89
CA ASN A 53 35.97 11.82 -7.79
C ASN A 53 34.69 11.22 -7.14
N GLY A 54 33.73 12.04 -6.70
CA GLY A 54 32.44 11.62 -6.14
C GLY A 54 31.37 11.18 -7.17
N CYS A 55 31.62 11.33 -8.47
CA CYS A 55 30.64 10.97 -9.51
C CYS A 55 30.60 9.48 -9.90
N ALA A 56 31.60 8.68 -9.49
CA ALA A 56 31.63 7.25 -9.79
C ALA A 56 30.47 6.51 -9.08
N ALA A 57 30.25 6.81 -7.80
CA ALA A 57 29.14 6.24 -7.02
C ALA A 57 27.76 6.65 -7.56
N ALA A 58 27.61 7.86 -8.10
CA ALA A 58 26.35 8.33 -8.69
C ALA A 58 26.04 7.67 -10.06
N ARG A 59 27.08 7.36 -10.86
CA ARG A 59 26.92 6.57 -12.10
C ARG A 59 26.53 5.13 -11.78
N ASP A 60 27.14 4.53 -10.76
CA ASP A 60 26.76 3.19 -10.29
C ASP A 60 25.33 3.14 -9.77
N MET A 61 24.87 4.15 -9.03
CA MET A 61 23.47 4.19 -8.59
C MET A 61 22.49 4.35 -9.75
N ARG A 62 22.82 5.10 -10.81
CA ARG A 62 21.98 5.16 -12.03
C ARG A 62 21.95 3.83 -12.76
N ALA A 63 23.09 3.14 -12.88
CA ALA A 63 23.16 1.81 -13.50
C ALA A 63 22.38 0.76 -12.69
N GLN A 64 22.50 0.77 -11.35
CA GLN A 64 21.76 -0.11 -10.45
C GLN A 64 20.25 0.20 -10.48
N ARG A 65 19.86 1.47 -10.57
CA ARG A 65 18.45 1.86 -10.70
C ARG A 65 17.87 1.44 -12.05
N ALA A 66 18.62 1.59 -13.14
CA ALA A 66 18.23 1.10 -14.46
C ALA A 66 18.13 -0.43 -14.49
N ALA A 67 19.04 -1.15 -13.85
CA ALA A 67 19.00 -2.61 -13.74
C ALA A 67 17.80 -3.10 -12.91
N ARG A 68 17.45 -2.41 -11.82
CA ARG A 68 16.24 -2.72 -11.03
C ARG A 68 14.96 -2.44 -11.81
N LEU A 69 14.90 -1.36 -12.58
CA LEU A 69 13.74 -1.04 -13.43
C LEU A 69 13.59 -2.02 -14.61
N ALA A 70 14.70 -2.56 -15.12
CA ALA A 70 14.70 -3.58 -16.17
C ALA A 70 14.34 -4.99 -15.67
N ALA A 71 14.51 -5.25 -14.37
CA ALA A 71 14.10 -6.51 -13.73
C ALA A 71 12.64 -6.49 -13.24
N ASP A 72 11.95 -5.35 -13.33
CA ASP A 72 10.54 -5.25 -12.96
C ASP A 72 9.65 -5.62 -14.16
N PRO A 73 8.97 -6.78 -14.13
CA PRO A 73 8.12 -7.21 -15.24
C PRO A 73 7.01 -6.19 -15.56
N PHE A 74 6.55 -5.37 -14.60
CA PHE A 74 5.53 -4.36 -14.89
C PHE A 74 6.03 -3.23 -15.79
N ILE A 75 7.29 -2.82 -15.66
CA ILE A 75 7.85 -1.73 -16.48
C ILE A 75 8.04 -2.17 -17.93
N LEU A 76 8.45 -3.43 -18.14
CA LEU A 76 8.56 -4.01 -19.48
C LEU A 76 7.21 -4.09 -20.20
N HIS A 77 6.11 -4.42 -19.51
CA HIS A 77 4.78 -4.42 -20.12
C HIS A 77 4.22 -3.02 -20.37
N ARG A 78 4.50 -2.05 -19.49
CA ARG A 78 4.13 -0.64 -19.70
C ARG A 78 4.78 -0.06 -20.96
N LEU A 79 6.01 -0.48 -21.29
CA LEU A 79 6.72 -0.06 -22.50
C LEU A 79 6.21 -0.76 -23.77
N ARG A 80 5.58 -1.93 -23.64
CA ARG A 80 4.99 -2.67 -24.78
C ARG A 80 3.54 -2.30 -25.10
N GLY A 81 2.86 -1.55 -24.23
CA GLY A 81 1.45 -1.18 -24.44
C GLY A 81 0.49 -2.37 -24.34
N GLU A 82 0.93 -3.49 -23.77
CA GLU A 82 0.09 -4.67 -23.56
C GLU A 82 -0.80 -4.46 -22.34
N SER A 83 -2.08 -4.82 -22.47
CA SER A 83 -3.02 -4.78 -21.37
C SER A 83 -2.53 -5.67 -20.22
N LEU A 84 -2.49 -5.12 -19.00
CA LEU A 84 -2.13 -5.87 -17.78
C LEU A 84 -3.04 -7.10 -17.56
N ALA A 85 -4.24 -7.11 -18.15
CA ALA A 85 -5.13 -8.27 -18.15
C ALA A 85 -4.54 -9.50 -18.89
N SER A 86 -3.58 -9.31 -19.79
CA SER A 86 -2.89 -10.40 -20.50
C SER A 86 -1.76 -11.04 -19.69
N LEU A 87 -1.31 -10.38 -18.62
CA LEU A 87 -0.18 -10.77 -17.78
C LEU A 87 -0.60 -11.72 -16.65
N PHE A 88 -1.80 -11.51 -16.14
CA PHE A 88 -2.46 -12.38 -15.17
C PHE A 88 -3.35 -13.30 -15.96
N GLY A 89 -2.79 -14.41 -16.45
CA GLY A 89 -3.56 -15.44 -17.14
C GLY A 89 -4.86 -15.69 -16.38
N LYS A 90 -5.99 -15.67 -17.10
CA LYS A 90 -7.32 -15.87 -16.55
C LYS A 90 -7.27 -17.15 -15.71
N ARG A 91 -7.26 -17.01 -14.39
CA ARG A 91 -7.21 -18.15 -13.49
C ARG A 91 -8.52 -18.90 -13.75
N ASP A 92 -8.45 -20.19 -14.06
CA ASP A 92 -9.65 -21.00 -14.34
C ASP A 92 -10.30 -21.32 -13.00
N VAL A 93 -10.86 -20.27 -12.40
CA VAL A 93 -11.55 -20.33 -11.13
C VAL A 93 -13.02 -20.43 -11.48
N SER A 94 -13.64 -21.55 -11.11
CA SER A 94 -15.09 -21.63 -11.07
C SER A 94 -15.56 -20.63 -10.02
N GLY A 95 -15.89 -19.42 -10.49
CA GLY A 95 -16.20 -18.27 -9.64
C GLY A 95 -17.10 -18.64 -8.47
N PHE A 96 -16.74 -18.21 -7.27
CA PHE A 96 -17.36 -18.63 -6.02
C PHE A 96 -18.87 -18.37 -5.94
N SER A 97 -19.38 -17.37 -6.67
CA SER A 97 -20.81 -16.98 -6.62
C SER A 97 -21.80 -18.09 -6.98
N ASN A 98 -21.37 -19.15 -7.68
CA ASN A 98 -22.25 -20.27 -8.03
C ASN A 98 -22.41 -21.29 -6.90
N THR A 99 -21.47 -21.33 -5.96
CA THR A 99 -21.40 -22.37 -4.92
C THR A 99 -21.35 -21.79 -3.51
N CYS A 100 -21.39 -20.46 -3.38
CA CYS A 100 -21.44 -19.76 -2.10
C CYS A 100 -22.66 -18.84 -2.04
N ALA A 101 -23.22 -18.70 -0.84
CA ALA A 101 -24.35 -17.84 -0.50
C ALA A 101 -23.99 -16.93 0.68
N GLU A 102 -24.88 -15.99 1.01
CA GLU A 102 -24.72 -15.07 2.16
C GLU A 102 -23.36 -14.37 2.17
N VAL A 103 -23.00 -13.84 1.00
CA VAL A 103 -21.70 -13.21 0.77
C VAL A 103 -21.73 -11.79 1.32
N ASP A 104 -20.80 -11.47 2.22
CA ASP A 104 -20.68 -10.16 2.84
C ASP A 104 -19.21 -9.70 2.91
N LEU A 105 -19.00 -8.39 3.07
CA LEU A 105 -17.69 -7.76 3.17
C LEU A 105 -17.48 -7.18 4.57
N GLU A 106 -16.69 -7.88 5.38
CA GLU A 106 -16.29 -7.38 6.68
C GLU A 106 -15.06 -6.47 6.56
N HIS A 107 -15.11 -5.33 7.25
CA HIS A 107 -13.98 -4.42 7.32
C HIS A 107 -13.17 -4.66 8.59
N SER A 108 -11.93 -5.15 8.43
CA SER A 108 -11.01 -5.31 9.54
C SER A 108 -9.96 -4.21 9.53
N THR A 109 -9.84 -3.48 10.65
CA THR A 109 -8.91 -2.35 10.78
C THR A 109 -7.47 -2.83 10.64
N GLY A 110 -6.79 -2.40 9.56
CA GLY A 110 -5.36 -2.65 9.33
C GLY A 110 -5.04 -3.87 8.45
N THR A 111 -5.98 -4.80 8.26
CA THR A 111 -5.83 -5.98 7.38
C THR A 111 -6.59 -5.84 6.07
N GLY A 112 -7.53 -4.90 5.98
CA GLY A 112 -8.31 -4.62 4.78
C GLY A 112 -9.65 -5.36 4.75
N PRO A 113 -10.32 -5.38 3.59
CA PRO A 113 -11.61 -6.05 3.45
C PRO A 113 -11.45 -7.57 3.50
N VAL A 114 -12.33 -8.22 4.25
CA VAL A 114 -12.43 -9.68 4.39
C VAL A 114 -13.76 -10.11 3.77
N LEU A 115 -13.68 -11.00 2.78
CA LEU A 115 -14.84 -11.62 2.17
C LEU A 115 -15.30 -12.76 3.07
N VAL A 116 -16.55 -12.74 3.54
CA VAL A 116 -17.15 -13.81 4.32
C VAL A 116 -18.31 -14.39 3.53
N ALA A 117 -18.42 -15.73 3.47
CA ALA A 117 -19.51 -16.40 2.76
C ALA A 117 -19.79 -17.79 3.35
N MET A 118 -20.97 -18.32 3.02
CA MET A 118 -21.35 -19.71 3.24
C MET A 118 -21.14 -20.50 1.95
N CYS A 119 -20.11 -21.33 1.89
CA CYS A 119 -19.73 -22.05 0.67
C CYS A 119 -20.05 -23.54 0.77
N GLN A 120 -20.51 -24.13 -0.34
CA GLN A 120 -20.83 -25.56 -0.41
C GLN A 120 -19.55 -26.40 -0.58
N THR A 121 -19.45 -27.51 0.15
CA THR A 121 -18.42 -28.53 0.02
C THR A 121 -18.74 -29.49 -1.11
N ASP A 122 -17.79 -30.33 -1.51
CA ASP A 122 -18.00 -31.34 -2.55
C ASP A 122 -19.02 -32.42 -2.12
N ALA A 123 -19.24 -32.56 -0.80
CA ALA A 123 -20.27 -33.41 -0.21
C ALA A 123 -21.66 -32.76 -0.21
N GLY A 124 -21.76 -31.49 -0.60
CA GLY A 124 -23.01 -30.73 -0.62
C GLY A 124 -23.35 -30.00 0.69
N GLU A 125 -22.52 -30.10 1.72
CA GLU A 125 -22.69 -29.39 3.00
C GLU A 125 -22.28 -27.92 2.87
N SER A 126 -22.85 -27.02 3.66
CA SER A 126 -22.46 -25.60 3.66
C SER A 126 -21.56 -25.27 4.85
N THR A 127 -20.44 -24.59 4.58
CA THR A 127 -19.47 -24.17 5.60
C THR A 127 -19.22 -22.68 5.50
N GLN A 128 -19.16 -22.01 6.66
CA GLN A 128 -18.72 -20.61 6.72
C GLN A 128 -17.23 -20.53 6.45
N THR A 129 -16.83 -19.62 5.57
CA THR A 129 -15.43 -19.40 5.21
C THR A 129 -15.17 -17.90 5.02
N SER A 130 -13.92 -17.50 5.20
CA SER A 130 -13.49 -16.11 5.11
C SER A 130 -12.17 -16.02 4.35
N LEU A 131 -12.07 -15.03 3.45
CA LEU A 131 -10.87 -14.75 2.67
C LEU A 131 -10.48 -13.28 2.80
N GLY A 132 -9.27 -13.02 3.29
CA GLY A 132 -8.73 -11.67 3.32
C GLY A 132 -8.37 -11.19 1.92
N LEU A 133 -9.12 -10.23 1.35
CA LEU A 133 -8.92 -9.81 -0.04
C LEU A 133 -7.57 -9.10 -0.25
N SER A 134 -6.93 -8.64 0.81
CA SER A 134 -5.59 -8.05 0.76
C SER A 134 -4.49 -8.98 0.25
N SER A 135 -4.69 -10.30 0.27
CA SER A 135 -3.73 -11.28 -0.28
C SER A 135 -3.91 -11.53 -1.78
N ILE A 136 -5.09 -11.29 -2.32
CA ILE A 136 -5.45 -11.63 -3.71
C ILE A 136 -5.82 -10.42 -4.57
N LEU A 137 -6.08 -9.25 -3.97
CA LEU A 137 -6.34 -8.01 -4.68
C LEU A 137 -5.20 -7.01 -4.45
N MET A 138 -4.74 -6.41 -5.54
CA MET A 138 -3.82 -5.27 -5.49
C MET A 138 -4.45 -4.04 -6.11
N ALA A 139 -4.13 -2.90 -5.50
CA ALA A 139 -4.40 -1.59 -6.07
C ALA A 139 -3.18 -1.14 -6.89
N HIS A 140 -3.33 -1.18 -8.20
CA HIS A 140 -2.30 -0.73 -9.13
C HIS A 140 -2.12 0.79 -9.03
N ASP A 141 -0.98 1.31 -9.48
CA ASP A 141 -0.66 2.74 -9.36
C ASP A 141 -1.61 3.65 -10.14
N ASP A 142 -2.39 3.16 -11.10
CA ASP A 142 -3.41 3.95 -11.80
C ASP A 142 -4.77 4.00 -11.08
N GLY A 143 -4.85 3.44 -9.86
CA GLY A 143 -6.10 3.39 -9.09
C GLY A 143 -7.02 2.24 -9.52
N LYS A 144 -6.56 1.31 -10.35
CA LYS A 144 -7.32 0.13 -10.75
C LYS A 144 -7.09 -1.04 -9.79
N LEU A 145 -8.14 -1.81 -9.55
CA LEU A 145 -8.07 -3.08 -8.86
C LEU A 145 -7.72 -4.22 -9.83
N LEU A 146 -6.77 -5.05 -9.41
CA LEU A 146 -6.34 -6.22 -10.16
C LEU A 146 -6.28 -7.43 -9.24
N CYS A 147 -6.72 -8.57 -9.75
CA CYS A 147 -6.53 -9.85 -9.11
C CYS A 147 -5.08 -10.33 -9.27
N VAL A 148 -4.50 -10.78 -8.17
CA VAL A 148 -3.12 -11.25 -8.09
C VAL A 148 -3.14 -12.71 -7.66
N PRO A 149 -2.33 -13.57 -8.31
CA PRO A 149 -2.10 -14.93 -7.82
C PRO A 149 -1.29 -14.93 -6.52
N GLU A 150 -1.68 -15.82 -5.59
CA GLU A 150 -1.10 -15.92 -4.24
C GLU A 150 0.42 -16.19 -4.25
N ASP A 151 0.93 -16.71 -5.35
CA ASP A 151 2.36 -16.97 -5.57
C ASP A 151 3.18 -15.68 -5.75
N LYS A 152 2.54 -14.52 -5.94
CA LYS A 152 3.20 -13.22 -6.09
C LYS A 152 2.89 -12.28 -4.93
N ILE A 153 3.79 -12.27 -3.96
CA ILE A 153 3.69 -11.39 -2.78
C ILE A 153 4.09 -9.95 -3.16
N TYR A 154 3.11 -9.05 -3.32
CA TYR A 154 3.34 -7.61 -3.48
C TYR A 154 3.06 -6.85 -2.17
N GLN A 155 4.03 -6.78 -1.26
CA GLN A 155 3.85 -6.18 0.08
C GLN A 155 3.57 -4.66 0.09
N HIS A 156 3.76 -3.98 -1.05
CA HIS A 156 3.63 -2.52 -1.16
C HIS A 156 2.33 -2.04 -1.82
N MET A 157 1.51 -2.94 -2.38
CA MET A 157 0.34 -2.59 -3.19
C MET A 157 -0.97 -3.24 -2.71
N SER A 158 -1.03 -3.62 -1.44
CA SER A 158 -2.27 -4.12 -0.83
C SER A 158 -3.39 -3.08 -0.96
N ILE A 159 -4.59 -3.56 -1.29
CA ILE A 159 -5.83 -2.78 -1.34
C ILE A 159 -6.05 -1.97 -0.05
N ALA A 160 -5.71 -2.53 1.11
CA ALA A 160 -5.88 -1.90 2.43
C ALA A 160 -5.09 -0.59 2.61
N LYS A 161 -4.04 -0.36 1.81
CA LYS A 161 -3.18 0.83 1.93
C LYS A 161 -3.57 1.95 0.97
N LYS A 162 -4.20 1.61 -0.15
CA LYS A 162 -4.48 2.56 -1.26
C LYS A 162 -5.95 2.79 -1.50
N CYS A 163 -6.82 1.92 -1.00
CA CYS A 163 -8.25 1.99 -1.22
C CYS A 163 -9.00 2.12 0.09
N ALA A 164 -10.15 2.78 0.01
CA ALA A 164 -11.11 2.98 1.09
C ALA A 164 -12.54 2.76 0.57
N ASP A 165 -13.50 2.75 1.49
CA ASP A 165 -14.93 2.68 1.21
C ASP A 165 -15.30 1.56 0.22
N CYS A 166 -14.79 0.36 0.48
CA CYS A 166 -15.10 -0.80 -0.31
C CYS A 166 -16.53 -1.27 -0.03
N ALA A 167 -17.28 -1.59 -1.08
CA ALA A 167 -18.61 -2.16 -1.01
C ALA A 167 -18.71 -3.35 -1.97
N MET A 168 -19.62 -4.28 -1.65
CA MET A 168 -19.88 -5.44 -2.49
C MET A 168 -21.28 -5.36 -3.08
N SER A 169 -21.42 -5.75 -4.35
CA SER A 169 -22.70 -5.96 -5.03
C SER A 169 -22.62 -7.27 -5.82
N GLY A 170 -23.11 -8.37 -5.22
CA GLY A 170 -22.99 -9.71 -5.79
C GLY A 170 -21.53 -10.19 -5.77
N SER A 171 -20.97 -10.52 -6.93
CA SER A 171 -19.54 -10.89 -7.03
C SER A 171 -18.62 -9.70 -7.31
N VAL A 172 -19.17 -8.51 -7.51
CA VAL A 172 -18.38 -7.32 -7.86
C VAL A 172 -18.09 -6.53 -6.60
N ILE A 173 -16.81 -6.26 -6.35
CA ILE A 173 -16.38 -5.31 -5.32
C ILE A 173 -16.07 -3.97 -5.99
N SER A 174 -16.55 -2.89 -5.39
CA SER A 174 -16.24 -1.50 -5.75
C SER A 174 -15.50 -0.82 -4.61
N CYS A 175 -14.42 -0.09 -4.89
CA CYS A 175 -13.67 0.64 -3.88
C CYS A 175 -13.20 1.99 -4.43
N LEU A 176 -12.94 2.92 -3.52
CA LEU A 176 -12.31 4.21 -3.83
C LEU A 176 -10.79 4.10 -3.66
N CYS A 177 -10.03 4.08 -4.75
CA CYS A 177 -8.59 3.86 -4.74
C CYS A 177 -7.79 5.10 -5.16
N LEU A 178 -6.65 5.35 -4.51
CA LEU A 178 -5.73 6.42 -4.85
C LEU A 178 -4.93 6.10 -6.13
N GLY A 179 -5.15 6.89 -7.18
CA GLY A 179 -4.38 6.81 -8.42
C GLY A 179 -3.03 7.53 -8.37
N SER A 180 -2.23 7.35 -9.42
CA SER A 180 -0.84 7.86 -9.52
C SER A 180 -0.74 9.38 -9.55
N THR A 181 -1.84 10.04 -9.91
CA THR A 181 -2.01 11.49 -9.90
C THR A 181 -2.34 12.03 -8.51
N GLY A 182 -2.56 11.16 -7.51
CA GLY A 182 -3.02 11.53 -6.18
C GLY A 182 -4.52 11.77 -6.06
N PHE A 183 -5.27 11.58 -7.15
CA PHE A 183 -6.74 11.64 -7.12
C PHE A 183 -7.32 10.26 -6.77
N VAL A 184 -8.46 10.28 -6.06
CA VAL A 184 -9.24 9.09 -5.77
C VAL A 184 -10.08 8.73 -6.99
N VAL A 185 -10.06 7.46 -7.36
CA VAL A 185 -10.78 6.91 -8.51
C VAL A 185 -11.66 5.77 -8.00
N ASP A 186 -12.93 5.76 -8.41
CA ASP A 186 -13.81 4.63 -8.18
C ASP A 186 -13.45 3.50 -9.14
N THR A 187 -13.24 2.31 -8.59
CA THR A 187 -12.80 1.14 -9.35
C THR A 187 -13.55 -0.09 -8.88
N TYR A 188 -13.77 -1.00 -9.81
CA TYR A 188 -14.48 -2.25 -9.58
C TYR A 188 -13.70 -3.43 -10.11
N VAL A 189 -13.89 -4.59 -9.49
CA VAL A 189 -13.39 -5.88 -9.99
C VAL A 189 -14.41 -6.97 -9.69
N ASP A 190 -14.64 -7.85 -10.66
CA ASP A 190 -15.47 -9.04 -10.46
C ASP A 190 -14.62 -10.12 -9.79
N LEU A 191 -14.93 -10.43 -8.54
CA LEU A 191 -14.22 -11.42 -7.75
C LEU A 191 -14.36 -12.84 -8.31
N ASN A 192 -15.39 -13.14 -9.12
CA ASN A 192 -15.47 -14.44 -9.79
C ASN A 192 -14.29 -14.70 -10.74
N THR A 193 -13.54 -13.67 -11.13
CA THR A 193 -12.36 -13.82 -11.96
C THR A 193 -11.12 -14.33 -11.21
N CYS A 194 -11.15 -14.31 -9.88
CA CYS A 194 -9.99 -14.71 -9.08
C CYS A 194 -10.28 -15.34 -7.72
N VAL A 195 -11.53 -15.36 -7.30
CA VAL A 195 -12.02 -16.03 -6.10
C VAL A 195 -12.86 -17.23 -6.50
N GLY A 196 -12.51 -18.38 -5.96
CA GLY A 196 -13.19 -19.64 -6.15
C GLY A 196 -13.60 -20.26 -4.85
N ASN A 197 -14.37 -21.33 -4.97
CA ASN A 197 -14.68 -22.22 -3.86
C ASN A 197 -14.01 -23.58 -4.11
N SER A 198 -13.20 -24.03 -3.16
CA SER A 198 -12.52 -25.30 -3.15
C SER A 198 -12.98 -26.09 -1.93
N ASN A 199 -13.95 -26.99 -2.10
CA ASN A 199 -14.52 -27.83 -1.04
C ASN A 199 -14.93 -27.03 0.21
N GLY A 200 -15.71 -25.96 0.02
CA GLY A 200 -16.22 -25.09 1.10
C GLY A 200 -15.25 -24.00 1.56
N GLN A 201 -14.07 -23.87 0.94
CA GLN A 201 -13.07 -22.86 1.27
C GLN A 201 -12.86 -21.86 0.13
N LEU A 202 -12.93 -20.57 0.44
CA LEU A 202 -12.60 -19.49 -0.51
C LEU A 202 -11.08 -19.43 -0.77
N LYS A 203 -10.69 -19.27 -2.05
CA LYS A 203 -9.30 -19.13 -2.51
C LYS A 203 -9.20 -18.21 -3.72
#